data_AF-A0A0F0GM38-F1
#
_entry.id   AF-A0A0F0GM38-F1
#
_cell.length_a   1.000
_cell.length_b   1.000
_cell.length_c   1.000
_cell.angle_alpha   90.00
_cell.angle_beta   90.00
_cell.angle_gamma   90.00
#
_symmetry.space_group_name_H-M   'P 1'
#
loop_
_entity.id
_entity.type
_entity.pdbx_description
1 polymer ?
#
loop_
_entity_poly.entity_id
_entity_poly.type
_entity_poly.pdbx_seq_one_letter_code
_entity_poly.pdbx_strand_id
1 'polypeptide(L)'
;MSHNISYSTADKAHVLAYLGGKGELTADQLRRLELMRGRARDYQDRLDRQGLDWGLSVPDALEHLIAGHTDSDAACAGNAYTTALQFVIDCNASDGSHLGTYSMPSTFFGLVDDEMRRLGVPADLLPHGFLYGGPPDEFPFIPWSVDGYPAIGHLPLAKAGATADAYRAVLDRMDPDFRYDVQELLDVLEAEHKEWQRATRDLDWYTQDTLFFRLV
;
A
#
# COMPACT_ATOMS: atom_id res chain seq x y z
N MET A 1 2.07 -18.96 7.59
CA MET A 1 3.20 -18.06 7.28
C MET A 1 2.82 -16.71 7.85
N SER A 2 3.73 -15.94 8.45
CA SER A 2 3.38 -14.62 8.98
C SER A 2 3.68 -13.55 7.93
N HIS A 3 2.81 -12.55 7.84
CA HIS A 3 2.92 -11.42 6.94
C HIS A 3 3.00 -10.13 7.74
N ASN A 4 3.88 -9.24 7.31
CA ASN A 4 4.04 -7.91 7.87
C ASN A 4 3.14 -6.93 7.13
N ILE A 5 2.50 -6.05 7.88
CA ILE A 5 1.85 -4.86 7.34
C ILE A 5 2.71 -3.66 7.73
N SER A 6 3.12 -2.88 6.74
CA SER A 6 3.75 -1.57 6.94
C SER A 6 2.97 -0.51 6.18
N TYR A 7 3.15 0.75 6.55
CA TYR A 7 2.50 1.87 5.88
C TYR A 7 3.47 3.02 5.63
N SER A 8 3.13 3.87 4.66
CA SER A 8 3.82 5.13 4.36
C SER A 8 2.83 6.11 3.73
N THR A 9 3.16 7.41 3.76
CA THR A 9 2.35 8.44 3.10
C THR A 9 3.04 8.96 1.85
N ALA A 10 2.27 9.19 0.80
CA ALA A 10 2.80 9.78 -0.43
C ALA A 10 1.77 10.72 -1.08
N ASP A 11 2.28 11.58 -1.95
CA ASP A 11 1.46 12.24 -2.96
C ASP A 11 1.20 11.24 -4.09
N LYS A 12 -0.06 10.86 -4.27
CA LYS A 12 -0.48 9.92 -5.28
C LYS A 12 -0.07 10.34 -6.69
N ALA A 13 -0.12 11.64 -7.00
CA ALA A 13 0.25 12.16 -8.31
C ALA A 13 1.75 11.98 -8.59
N HIS A 14 2.61 12.09 -7.57
CA HIS A 14 4.04 11.82 -7.72
C HIS A 14 4.33 10.35 -8.05
N VAL A 15 3.56 9.42 -7.49
CA VAL A 15 3.68 7.99 -7.84
C VAL A 15 3.16 7.75 -9.27
N LEU A 16 1.97 8.28 -9.60
CA LEU A 16 1.37 8.17 -10.93
C LEU A 16 2.23 8.76 -12.05
N ALA A 17 3.07 9.75 -11.76
CA ALA A 17 3.97 10.35 -12.75
C ALA A 17 4.92 9.34 -13.40
N TYR A 18 5.18 8.19 -12.75
CA TYR A 18 6.01 7.11 -13.30
C TYR A 18 5.19 6.04 -14.02
N LEU A 19 3.87 6.01 -13.87
CA LEU A 19 3.01 4.94 -14.35
C LEU A 19 2.30 5.40 -15.63
N GLY A 20 2.56 4.76 -16.77
CA GLY A 20 1.78 5.02 -17.99
C GLY A 20 2.46 5.80 -19.12
N GLY A 21 3.77 6.07 -19.07
CA GLY A 21 4.53 6.64 -20.19
C GLY A 21 4.06 8.01 -20.69
N LYS A 22 3.25 8.74 -19.91
CA LYS A 22 2.66 10.02 -20.32
C LYS A 22 3.57 11.18 -19.94
N GLY A 23 4.34 11.64 -20.92
CA GLY A 23 5.18 12.82 -20.81
C GLY A 23 6.64 12.50 -20.47
N GLU A 24 7.51 13.47 -20.72
CA GLU A 24 8.93 13.34 -20.38
C GLU A 24 9.13 13.51 -18.88
N LEU A 25 9.77 12.52 -18.25
CA LEU A 25 10.19 12.61 -16.86
C LEU A 25 11.21 13.73 -16.71
N THR A 26 11.07 14.52 -15.65
CA THR A 26 12.06 15.51 -15.26
C THR A 26 13.39 14.86 -14.87
N ALA A 27 14.48 15.63 -14.83
CA ALA A 27 15.78 15.11 -14.41
C ALA A 27 15.76 14.53 -12.98
N ASP A 28 14.96 15.09 -12.05
CA ASP A 28 14.82 14.52 -10.71
C ASP A 28 14.10 13.17 -10.73
N GLN A 29 13.00 13.09 -11.49
CA GLN A 29 12.26 11.84 -11.66
C GLN A 29 13.12 10.76 -12.32
N LEU A 30 13.94 11.10 -13.30
CA LEU A 30 14.89 10.16 -13.90
C LEU A 30 15.90 9.62 -12.87
N ARG A 31 16.41 10.47 -11.97
CA ARG A 31 17.30 10.00 -10.89
C ARG A 31 16.59 9.05 -9.92
N ARG A 32 15.35 9.34 -9.56
CA ARG A 32 14.52 8.46 -8.71
C ARG A 32 14.20 7.15 -9.42
N LEU A 33 13.94 7.19 -10.72
CA LEU A 33 13.72 6.00 -11.52
C LEU A 33 14.94 5.07 -11.52
N GLU A 34 16.16 5.60 -11.63
CA GLU A 34 17.38 4.78 -11.50
C GLU A 34 17.50 4.12 -10.12
N LEU A 35 17.06 4.80 -9.05
CA LEU A 35 16.99 4.19 -7.72
C LEU A 35 15.99 3.03 -7.68
N MET A 36 14.80 3.19 -8.28
CA MET A 36 13.79 2.14 -8.38
C MET A 36 14.33 0.93 -9.14
N ARG A 37 14.99 1.16 -10.28
CA ARG A 37 15.65 0.12 -11.08
C ARG A 37 16.73 -0.62 -10.28
N GLY A 38 17.51 0.10 -9.48
CA GLY A 38 18.48 -0.49 -8.56
C GLY A 38 17.82 -1.43 -7.56
N ARG A 39 16.79 -0.97 -6.87
CA ARG A 39 16.02 -1.77 -5.90
C ARG A 39 15.38 -3.00 -6.53
N ALA A 40 14.85 -2.87 -7.74
CA ALA A 40 14.25 -3.98 -8.50
C ALA A 40 15.29 -5.08 -8.80
N ARG A 41 16.49 -4.70 -9.25
CA ARG A 41 17.60 -5.64 -9.49
C ARG A 41 18.06 -6.31 -8.19
N ASP A 42 18.29 -5.54 -7.13
CA ASP A 42 18.71 -6.09 -5.83
C ASP A 42 17.68 -7.08 -5.26
N TYR A 43 16.38 -6.85 -5.53
CA TYR A 43 15.31 -7.77 -5.13
C TYR A 43 15.31 -9.02 -6.01
N GLN A 44 15.47 -8.88 -7.33
CA GLN A 44 15.58 -10.02 -8.24
C GLN A 44 16.76 -10.92 -7.87
N ASP A 45 17.93 -10.35 -7.57
CA ASP A 45 19.11 -11.10 -7.12
C ASP A 45 18.86 -11.87 -5.81
N ARG A 46 17.91 -11.43 -4.97
CA ARG A 46 17.47 -12.20 -3.79
C ARG A 46 16.54 -13.35 -4.16
N LEU A 47 15.61 -13.15 -5.09
CA LEU A 47 14.74 -14.21 -5.60
C LEU A 47 15.54 -15.31 -6.28
N ASP A 48 16.48 -14.93 -7.14
CA ASP A 48 17.33 -15.85 -7.89
C ASP A 48 18.17 -16.72 -6.95
N ARG A 49 18.72 -16.12 -5.87
CA ARG A 49 19.44 -16.85 -4.82
C ARG A 49 18.56 -17.83 -4.04
N GLN A 50 17.25 -17.59 -3.98
CA GLN A 50 16.27 -18.48 -3.37
C GLN A 50 15.71 -19.50 -4.36
N GLY A 51 16.07 -19.42 -5.64
CA GLY A 51 15.51 -20.26 -6.70
C GLY A 51 14.03 -19.98 -6.98
N LEU A 52 13.54 -18.77 -6.66
CA LEU A 52 12.17 -18.36 -6.91
C LEU A 52 12.05 -17.72 -8.28
N ASP A 53 11.27 -18.34 -9.16
CA ASP A 53 10.96 -17.83 -10.49
C ASP A 53 9.46 -17.51 -10.60
N TRP A 54 9.15 -16.26 -10.92
CA TRP A 54 7.77 -15.79 -11.14
C TRP A 54 7.39 -15.72 -12.61
N GLY A 55 8.29 -16.09 -13.52
CA GLY A 55 8.12 -16.02 -14.99
C GLY A 55 8.23 -14.60 -15.56
N LEU A 56 8.00 -13.57 -14.74
CA LEU A 56 8.29 -12.17 -15.02
C LEU A 56 9.26 -11.64 -13.96
N SER A 57 10.37 -11.05 -14.39
CA SER A 57 11.33 -10.44 -13.46
C SER A 57 10.78 -9.14 -12.87
N VAL A 58 11.17 -8.80 -11.64
CA VAL A 58 10.77 -7.52 -11.02
C VAL A 58 11.28 -6.30 -11.82
N PRO A 59 12.51 -6.29 -12.36
CA PRO A 59 12.96 -5.24 -13.28
C PRO A 59 12.09 -5.10 -14.53
N ASP A 60 11.73 -6.20 -15.19
CA ASP A 60 10.89 -6.13 -16.40
C ASP A 60 9.47 -5.65 -16.06
N ALA A 61 8.91 -6.11 -14.94
CA ALA A 61 7.64 -5.62 -14.44
C ALA A 61 7.65 -4.10 -14.16
N LEU A 62 8.77 -3.56 -13.65
CA LEU A 62 8.94 -2.12 -13.46
C LEU A 62 8.93 -1.38 -14.80
N GLU A 63 9.66 -1.85 -15.81
CA GLU A 63 9.67 -1.23 -17.14
C GLU A 63 8.30 -1.29 -17.82
N HIS A 64 7.56 -2.39 -17.64
CA HIS A 64 6.18 -2.51 -18.11
C HIS A 64 5.27 -1.44 -17.49
N LEU A 65 5.34 -1.25 -16.17
CA LEU A 65 4.56 -0.22 -15.47
C LEU A 65 4.90 1.19 -15.98
N ILE A 66 6.18 1.45 -16.22
CA ILE A 66 6.66 2.74 -16.76
C ILE A 66 6.15 2.95 -18.18
N ALA A 67 6.19 1.92 -19.01
CA ALA A 67 5.66 1.94 -20.36
C ALA A 67 4.12 1.95 -20.41
N GLY A 68 3.45 1.68 -19.29
CA GLY A 68 2.00 1.79 -19.15
C GLY A 68 1.23 0.53 -19.51
N HIS A 69 1.82 -0.65 -19.34
CA HIS A 69 1.15 -1.92 -19.57
C HIS A 69 1.43 -2.92 -18.44
N THR A 70 0.55 -3.91 -18.33
CA THR A 70 0.62 -5.02 -17.35
C THR A 70 0.20 -6.34 -18.00
N ASP A 71 0.65 -6.57 -19.23
CA ASP A 71 0.15 -7.58 -20.17
C ASP A 71 0.95 -8.91 -20.19
N SER A 72 1.81 -9.13 -19.19
CA SER A 72 2.51 -10.41 -19.02
C SER A 72 1.52 -11.53 -18.71
N ASP A 73 1.70 -12.67 -19.36
CA ASP A 73 0.92 -13.89 -19.19
C ASP A 73 1.53 -14.87 -18.18
N ALA A 74 2.64 -14.51 -17.53
CA ALA A 74 3.28 -15.35 -16.53
C ALA A 74 2.33 -15.59 -15.34
N ALA A 75 2.26 -16.84 -14.88
CA ALA A 75 1.32 -17.26 -13.85
C ALA A 75 1.47 -16.48 -12.52
N CYS A 76 2.68 -16.02 -12.22
CA CYS A 76 2.99 -15.24 -11.02
C CYS A 76 3.29 -13.76 -11.33
N ALA A 77 2.88 -13.24 -12.48
CA ALA A 77 3.16 -11.85 -12.88
C ALA A 77 2.65 -10.82 -11.86
N GLY A 78 1.55 -11.12 -11.15
CA GLY A 78 1.02 -10.27 -10.08
C GLY A 78 2.01 -10.02 -8.95
N ASN A 79 2.84 -11.01 -8.61
CA ASN A 79 3.90 -10.85 -7.60
C ASN A 79 4.95 -9.83 -8.07
N ALA A 80 5.39 -9.94 -9.33
CA ALA A 80 6.39 -9.07 -9.92
C ALA A 80 5.87 -7.63 -10.08
N TYR A 81 4.66 -7.44 -10.60
CA TYR A 81 4.04 -6.12 -10.76
C TYR A 81 3.78 -5.44 -9.42
N THR A 82 3.24 -6.17 -8.44
CA THR A 82 2.98 -5.59 -7.11
C THR A 82 4.29 -5.20 -6.43
N THR A 83 5.34 -6.01 -6.55
CA THR A 83 6.68 -5.68 -6.02
C THR A 83 7.28 -4.46 -6.72
N ALA A 84 7.18 -4.39 -8.05
CA ALA A 84 7.66 -3.25 -8.83
C ALA A 84 6.92 -1.96 -8.44
N LEU A 85 5.59 -2.01 -8.33
CA LEU A 85 4.77 -0.88 -7.90
C LEU A 85 5.14 -0.42 -6.48
N GLN A 86 5.39 -1.36 -5.57
CA GLN A 86 5.84 -1.02 -4.22
C GLN A 86 7.16 -0.25 -4.25
N PHE A 87 8.10 -0.54 -5.15
CA PHE A 87 9.32 0.27 -5.28
C PHE A 87 9.07 1.67 -5.80
N VAL A 88 8.11 1.85 -6.71
CA VAL A 88 7.71 3.20 -7.15
C VAL A 88 7.13 3.98 -5.97
N ILE A 89 6.27 3.35 -5.16
CA ILE A 89 5.71 3.96 -3.93
C ILE A 89 6.83 4.29 -2.93
N ASP A 90 7.67 3.31 -2.56
CA ASP A 90 8.74 3.45 -1.56
C ASP A 90 9.81 4.50 -1.94
N CYS A 91 9.93 4.87 -3.22
CA CYS A 91 10.85 5.90 -3.70
C CYS A 91 10.21 7.31 -3.77
N ASN A 92 8.90 7.42 -3.54
CA ASN A 92 8.15 8.67 -3.55
C ASN A 92 7.35 8.93 -2.26
N ALA A 93 7.32 7.96 -1.35
CA ALA A 93 6.65 8.05 -0.06
C ALA A 93 7.59 8.51 1.07
N SER A 94 7.01 8.77 2.24
CA SER A 94 7.72 8.85 3.51
C SER A 94 8.45 7.53 3.82
N ASP A 95 9.32 7.56 4.84
CA ASP A 95 9.83 6.32 5.42
C ASP A 95 8.66 5.44 5.89
N GLY A 96 8.83 4.13 5.72
CA GLY A 96 7.81 3.14 6.08
C GLY A 96 7.81 2.85 7.58
N SER A 97 6.61 2.79 8.17
CA SER A 97 6.38 2.42 9.56
C SER A 97 5.73 1.04 9.65
N HIS A 98 6.08 0.26 10.67
CA HIS A 98 5.46 -1.04 10.91
C HIS A 98 4.10 -0.86 11.58
N LEU A 99 3.07 -1.59 11.09
CA LEU A 99 1.75 -1.67 11.74
C LEU A 99 1.64 -2.93 12.58
N GLY A 100 1.99 -4.09 12.01
CA GLY A 100 1.84 -5.37 12.72
C GLY A 100 2.25 -6.58 11.91
N THR A 101 2.32 -7.73 12.59
CA THR A 101 2.70 -9.02 12.01
C THR A 101 1.62 -10.06 12.29
N TYR A 102 1.10 -10.70 11.24
CA TYR A 102 -0.10 -11.52 11.31
C TYR A 102 0.08 -12.85 10.59
N SER A 103 -0.47 -13.94 11.12
CA SER A 103 -0.42 -15.25 10.46
C SER A 103 -1.37 -15.38 9.26
N MET A 104 -2.52 -14.69 9.27
CA MET A 104 -3.50 -14.68 8.19
C MET A 104 -4.21 -13.32 8.17
N PRO A 105 -3.53 -12.22 7.82
CA PRO A 105 -4.10 -10.89 8.04
C PRO A 105 -5.37 -10.65 7.22
N SER A 106 -5.49 -11.19 6.01
CA SER A 106 -6.71 -11.04 5.21
C SER A 106 -7.93 -11.68 5.89
N THR A 107 -7.78 -12.89 6.43
CA THR A 107 -8.84 -13.55 7.21
C THR A 107 -9.15 -12.77 8.48
N PHE A 108 -8.12 -12.34 9.21
CA PHE A 108 -8.29 -11.59 10.46
C PHE A 108 -9.04 -10.27 10.24
N PHE A 109 -8.57 -9.44 9.31
CA PHE A 109 -9.22 -8.17 9.01
C PHE A 109 -10.60 -8.35 8.37
N GLY A 110 -10.87 -9.45 7.66
CA GLY A 110 -12.21 -9.80 7.21
C GLY A 110 -13.18 -10.04 8.38
N LEU A 111 -12.72 -10.70 9.46
CA LEU A 111 -13.53 -10.88 10.68
C LEU A 111 -13.71 -9.57 11.45
N VAL A 112 -12.67 -8.72 11.49
CA VAL A 112 -12.76 -7.37 12.06
C VAL A 112 -13.81 -6.55 11.30
N ASP A 113 -13.79 -6.58 9.97
CA ASP A 113 -14.79 -5.92 9.12
C ASP A 113 -16.21 -6.36 9.44
N ASP A 114 -16.46 -7.66 9.58
CA ASP A 114 -17.78 -8.21 9.90
C ASP A 114 -18.29 -7.70 11.25
N GLU A 115 -17.42 -7.68 12.27
CA GLU A 115 -17.74 -7.15 13.58
C GLU A 115 -18.00 -5.64 13.56
N MET A 116 -17.14 -4.86 12.91
CA MET A 116 -17.27 -3.41 12.82
C MET A 116 -18.51 -3.01 12.02
N ARG A 117 -18.83 -3.73 10.95
CA ARG A 117 -20.05 -3.54 10.17
C ARG A 117 -21.30 -3.80 11.01
N ARG A 118 -21.30 -4.87 11.84
CA ARG A 118 -22.38 -5.17 12.79
C ARG A 118 -22.57 -4.05 13.82
N LEU A 119 -21.50 -3.39 14.22
CA LEU A 119 -21.51 -2.25 15.15
C LEU A 119 -21.82 -0.91 14.48
N GLY A 120 -22.01 -0.88 13.16
CA GLY A 120 -22.48 0.27 12.39
C GLY A 120 -21.39 1.08 11.71
N VAL A 121 -20.16 0.57 11.59
CA VAL A 121 -19.10 1.23 10.82
C VAL A 121 -19.42 1.18 9.32
N PRO A 122 -19.39 2.31 8.59
CA PRO A 122 -19.59 2.36 7.14
C PRO A 122 -18.61 1.50 6.37
N ALA A 123 -19.07 0.87 5.29
CA ALA A 123 -18.28 -0.09 4.50
C ALA A 123 -16.99 0.51 3.91
N ASP A 124 -17.01 1.80 3.55
CA ASP A 124 -15.86 2.49 2.95
C ASP A 124 -14.80 2.94 3.98
N LEU A 125 -15.06 2.69 5.27
CA LEU A 125 -14.13 2.93 6.37
C LEU A 125 -13.62 1.62 6.98
N LEU A 126 -14.02 0.45 6.49
CA LEU A 126 -13.62 -0.83 7.08
C LEU A 126 -12.17 -1.21 6.71
N PRO A 127 -11.41 -1.81 7.65
CA PRO A 127 -9.98 -2.01 7.49
C PRO A 127 -9.61 -2.98 6.37
N HIS A 128 -10.31 -4.10 6.22
CA HIS A 128 -10.02 -5.05 5.14
C HIS A 128 -10.16 -4.39 3.78
N GLY A 129 -11.22 -3.58 3.61
CA GLY A 129 -11.51 -2.86 2.38
C GLY A 129 -10.35 -1.98 1.90
N PHE A 130 -9.71 -1.21 2.77
CA PHE A 130 -8.60 -0.35 2.37
C PHE A 130 -7.22 -1.04 2.46
N LEU A 131 -7.04 -2.05 3.30
CA LEU A 131 -5.79 -2.81 3.39
C LEU A 131 -5.59 -3.77 2.19
N TYR A 132 -6.69 -4.31 1.66
CA TYR A 132 -6.67 -5.31 0.58
C TYR A 132 -7.38 -4.84 -0.70
N GLY A 133 -7.84 -3.58 -0.75
CA GLY A 133 -8.54 -3.01 -1.90
C GLY A 133 -7.69 -2.80 -3.14
N GLY A 134 -6.37 -2.96 -3.06
CA GLY A 134 -5.43 -2.66 -4.14
C GLY A 134 -4.91 -1.22 -4.10
N PRO A 135 -4.15 -0.80 -5.12
CA PRO A 135 -3.76 0.60 -5.29
C PRO A 135 -4.96 1.49 -5.65
N PRO A 136 -4.81 2.83 -5.61
CA PRO A 136 -5.87 3.76 -6.02
C PRO A 136 -6.39 3.51 -7.44
N ASP A 137 -7.66 3.79 -7.70
CA ASP A 137 -8.34 3.51 -8.98
C ASP A 137 -7.66 4.13 -10.22
N GLU A 138 -6.89 5.21 -10.05
CA GLU A 138 -6.15 5.85 -11.14
C GLU A 138 -4.88 5.10 -11.54
N PHE A 139 -4.44 4.12 -10.74
CA PHE A 139 -3.26 3.30 -11.02
C PHE A 139 -3.58 2.26 -12.10
N PRO A 140 -2.55 1.76 -12.81
CA PRO A 140 -2.75 0.65 -13.72
C PRO A 140 -3.32 -0.56 -12.97
N PHE A 141 -4.19 -1.31 -13.65
CA PHE A 141 -4.66 -2.59 -13.14
C PHE A 141 -3.47 -3.54 -12.95
N ILE A 142 -3.32 -4.05 -11.74
CA ILE A 142 -2.28 -5.03 -11.38
C ILE A 142 -2.94 -6.40 -11.21
N PRO A 143 -2.48 -7.44 -11.93
CA PRO A 143 -2.93 -8.80 -11.67
C PRO A 143 -2.68 -9.20 -10.21
N TRP A 144 -3.59 -9.97 -9.63
CA TRP A 144 -3.45 -10.44 -8.25
C TRP A 144 -2.24 -11.35 -8.07
N SER A 145 -1.55 -11.20 -6.94
CA SER A 145 -0.52 -12.13 -6.50
C SER A 145 -1.13 -13.50 -6.20
N VAL A 146 -0.41 -14.59 -6.51
CA VAL A 146 -0.95 -15.97 -6.51
C VAL A 146 -1.54 -16.36 -5.15
N ASP A 147 -0.84 -16.05 -4.07
CA ASP A 147 -1.25 -16.37 -2.69
C ASP A 147 -1.85 -15.16 -1.96
N GLY A 148 -2.20 -14.10 -2.71
CA GLY A 148 -2.65 -12.83 -2.15
C GLY A 148 -1.53 -11.94 -1.59
N TYR A 149 -0.26 -12.37 -1.68
CA TYR A 149 0.91 -11.59 -1.28
C TYR A 149 2.02 -11.65 -2.34
N PRO A 150 2.78 -10.57 -2.56
CA PRO A 150 2.64 -9.25 -1.94
C PRO A 150 1.32 -8.56 -2.32
N ALA A 151 0.84 -7.66 -1.47
CA ALA A 151 -0.35 -6.84 -1.72
C ALA A 151 -0.11 -5.37 -1.33
N ILE A 152 -0.90 -4.50 -1.96
CA ILE A 152 -0.92 -3.06 -1.69
C ILE A 152 -2.35 -2.68 -1.30
N GLY A 153 -2.47 -1.95 -0.20
CA GLY A 153 -3.68 -1.25 0.20
C GLY A 153 -3.49 0.26 0.11
N HIS A 154 -4.60 1.01 0.15
CA HIS A 154 -4.54 2.46 0.21
C HIS A 154 -5.75 3.05 0.95
N LEU A 155 -5.52 4.18 1.64
CA LEU A 155 -6.57 5.01 2.22
C LEU A 155 -6.26 6.48 1.91
N PRO A 156 -7.19 7.27 1.33
CA PRO A 156 -7.01 8.71 1.24
C PRO A 156 -6.82 9.33 2.64
N LEU A 157 -5.79 10.15 2.84
CA LEU A 157 -5.51 10.78 4.14
C LEU A 157 -6.67 11.65 4.65
N ALA A 158 -7.46 12.20 3.71
CA ALA A 158 -8.69 12.91 4.03
C ALA A 158 -9.74 12.04 4.75
N LYS A 159 -9.70 10.70 4.59
CA LYS A 159 -10.58 9.76 5.30
C LYS A 159 -10.01 9.29 6.64
N ALA A 160 -8.69 9.41 6.88
CA ALA A 160 -8.04 8.83 8.06
C ALA A 160 -8.68 9.27 9.39
N GLY A 161 -9.03 10.55 9.53
CA GLY A 161 -9.71 11.07 10.73
C GLY A 161 -11.11 10.49 10.93
N ALA A 162 -11.92 10.45 9.87
CA ALA A 162 -13.26 9.86 9.92
C ALA A 162 -13.23 8.36 10.23
N THR A 163 -12.25 7.64 9.67
CA THR A 163 -12.01 6.24 9.99
C THR A 163 -11.64 6.06 11.48
N ALA A 164 -10.68 6.83 11.99
CA ALA A 164 -10.28 6.77 13.40
C ALA A 164 -11.45 7.07 14.35
N ASP A 165 -12.30 8.05 14.02
CA ASP A 165 -13.48 8.39 14.81
C ASP A 165 -14.53 7.26 14.82
N ALA A 166 -14.77 6.64 13.66
CA ALA A 166 -15.66 5.48 13.56
C ALA A 166 -15.15 4.30 14.39
N TYR A 167 -13.83 4.07 14.41
CA TYR A 167 -13.21 2.97 15.15
C TYR A 167 -13.32 3.22 16.65
N ARG A 168 -12.99 4.44 17.09
CA ARG A 168 -13.09 4.85 18.50
C ARG A 168 -14.51 4.68 19.04
N ALA A 169 -15.53 4.97 18.23
CA ALA A 169 -16.93 4.87 18.62
C ALA A 169 -17.42 3.42 18.84
N VAL A 170 -16.72 2.42 18.29
CA VAL A 170 -17.12 1.00 18.40
C VAL A 170 -16.18 0.17 19.27
N LEU A 171 -14.93 0.62 19.49
CA LEU A 171 -13.86 -0.15 20.13
C LEU A 171 -14.28 -0.81 21.47
N ASP A 172 -14.93 -0.07 22.37
CA ASP A 172 -15.37 -0.60 23.67
C ASP A 172 -16.44 -1.70 23.58
N ARG A 173 -17.14 -1.77 22.44
CA ARG A 173 -18.22 -2.73 22.16
C ARG A 173 -17.77 -3.91 21.30
N MET A 174 -16.56 -3.85 20.73
CA MET A 174 -15.98 -4.95 19.95
C MET A 174 -15.63 -6.13 20.84
N ASP A 175 -15.60 -7.33 20.23
CA ASP A 175 -14.99 -8.50 20.85
C ASP A 175 -13.56 -8.16 21.35
N PRO A 176 -13.22 -8.46 22.63
CA PRO A 176 -11.89 -8.24 23.18
C PRO A 176 -10.74 -8.75 22.32
N ASP A 177 -10.93 -9.84 21.56
CA ASP A 177 -9.90 -10.43 20.71
C ASP A 177 -9.51 -9.52 19.53
N PHE A 178 -10.34 -8.54 19.15
CA PHE A 178 -10.04 -7.58 18.07
C PHE A 178 -9.56 -6.23 18.56
N ARG A 179 -9.75 -5.90 19.84
CA ARG A 179 -9.57 -4.53 20.35
C ARG A 179 -8.14 -4.04 20.23
N TYR A 180 -7.17 -4.92 20.47
CA TYR A 180 -5.76 -4.54 20.41
C TYR A 180 -5.37 -4.06 19.00
N ASP A 181 -5.59 -4.88 17.97
CA ASP A 181 -5.22 -4.54 16.60
C ASP A 181 -6.02 -3.36 16.03
N VAL A 182 -7.30 -3.23 16.41
CA VAL A 182 -8.11 -2.08 16.01
C VAL A 182 -7.63 -0.80 16.71
N GLN A 183 -7.18 -0.89 17.96
CA GLN A 183 -6.57 0.23 18.69
C GLN A 183 -5.26 0.66 18.02
N GLU A 184 -4.36 -0.28 17.68
CA GLU A 184 -3.11 0.04 16.97
C GLU A 184 -3.38 0.74 15.62
N LEU A 185 -4.35 0.23 14.84
CA LEU A 185 -4.73 0.86 13.58
C LEU A 185 -5.39 2.24 13.78
N LEU A 186 -6.23 2.39 14.81
CA LEU A 186 -6.82 3.68 15.19
C LEU A 186 -5.73 4.71 15.52
N ASP A 187 -4.74 4.32 16.33
CA ASP A 187 -3.65 5.22 16.75
C ASP A 187 -2.82 5.68 15.56
N VAL A 188 -2.53 4.79 14.60
CA VAL A 188 -1.88 5.15 13.34
C VAL A 188 -2.72 6.14 12.54
N LEU A 189 -4.00 5.86 12.33
CA LEU A 189 -4.90 6.72 11.54
C LEU A 189 -5.05 8.11 12.17
N GLU A 190 -5.13 8.18 13.50
CA GLU A 190 -5.21 9.44 14.23
C GLU A 190 -3.89 10.24 14.14
N ALA A 191 -2.74 9.57 14.27
CA ALA A 191 -1.44 10.21 14.13
C ALA A 191 -1.22 10.77 12.72
N GLU A 192 -1.46 9.96 11.69
CA GLU A 192 -1.32 10.37 10.29
C GLU A 192 -2.30 11.49 9.91
N HIS A 193 -3.54 11.45 10.40
CA HIS A 193 -4.49 12.53 10.17
C HIS A 193 -4.05 13.85 10.79
N LYS A 194 -3.58 13.83 12.04
CA LYS A 194 -3.08 15.03 12.74
C LYS A 194 -1.85 15.61 12.04
N GLU A 195 -0.91 14.75 11.65
CA GLU A 195 0.28 15.18 10.94
C GLU A 195 -0.08 15.76 9.56
N TRP A 196 -0.97 15.10 8.81
CA TRP A 196 -1.45 15.59 7.53
C TRP A 196 -2.13 16.97 7.65
N GLN A 197 -3.02 17.17 8.63
CA GLN A 197 -3.67 18.46 8.87
C GLN A 197 -2.67 19.56 9.22
N ARG A 198 -1.70 19.24 10.10
CA ARG A 198 -0.65 20.18 10.51
C ARG A 198 0.24 20.54 9.33
N ALA A 199 0.77 19.55 8.63
CA ALA A 199 1.69 19.73 7.52
C ALA A 199 1.04 20.48 6.36
N THR A 200 -0.19 20.13 5.97
CA THR A 200 -0.94 20.84 4.91
C THR A 200 -1.19 22.30 5.25
N ARG A 201 -1.37 22.65 6.54
CA ARG A 201 -1.56 24.03 6.99
C ARG A 201 -0.25 24.81 7.09
N ASP A 202 0.81 24.14 7.54
CA ASP A 202 2.03 24.81 8.01
C ASP A 202 3.19 24.73 7.00
N LEU A 203 3.10 23.87 5.97
CA LEU A 203 4.18 23.60 5.00
C LEU A 203 3.69 23.73 3.55
N ASP A 204 4.18 24.75 2.84
CA ASP A 204 3.81 25.03 1.44
C ASP A 204 4.23 23.93 0.43
N TRP A 205 5.12 23.02 0.84
CA TRP A 205 5.65 21.94 -0.02
C TRP A 205 5.00 20.58 0.25
N TYR A 206 4.16 20.45 1.28
CA TYR A 206 3.56 19.18 1.66
C TYR A 206 2.31 18.90 0.83
N THR A 207 2.33 17.82 0.07
CA THR A 207 1.26 17.47 -0.91
C THR A 207 0.73 16.05 -0.75
N GLN A 208 1.19 15.32 0.27
CA GLN A 208 0.79 13.94 0.53
C GLN A 208 -0.71 13.85 0.77
N ASP A 209 -1.35 12.92 0.08
CA ASP A 209 -2.81 12.75 0.07
C ASP A 209 -3.26 11.31 0.33
N THR A 210 -2.33 10.36 0.34
CA THR A 210 -2.62 8.93 0.38
C THR A 210 -1.72 8.20 1.37
N LEU A 211 -2.34 7.38 2.22
CA LEU A 211 -1.70 6.37 3.05
C LEU A 211 -1.65 5.06 2.26
N PHE A 212 -0.46 4.56 1.97
CA PHE A 212 -0.24 3.28 1.31
C PHE A 212 0.09 2.21 2.33
N PHE A 213 -0.45 1.02 2.15
CA PHE A 213 -0.15 -0.16 2.96
C PHE A 213 0.56 -1.19 2.11
N ARG A 214 1.64 -1.75 2.66
CA ARG A 214 2.42 -2.83 2.06
C ARG A 214 2.21 -4.08 2.89
N LEU A 215 1.86 -5.19 2.23
CA LEU A 215 1.65 -6.48 2.86
C LEU A 215 2.58 -7.52 2.24
N VAL A 216 3.50 -8.07 3.04
CA VAL A 216 4.53 -9.04 2.60
C VAL A 216 4.71 -10.19 3.57
#